data_AF-A0A2V8IJI3-F1
#
_entry.id   AF-A0A2V8IJI3-F1
#
_cell.length_a   1.000
_cell.length_b   1.000
_cell.length_c   1.000
_cell.angle_alpha   90.00
_cell.angle_beta   90.00
_cell.angle_gamma   90.00
#
_symmetry.space_group_name_H-M   'P 1'
#
loop_
_entity.id
_entity.type
_entity.pdbx_description
1 polymer ?
#
loop_
_entity_poly.entity_id
_entity_poly.type
_entity_poly.pdbx_seq_one_letter_code
_entity_poly.pdbx_strand_id
1 'polypeptide(L)'
;MSTTTTASTINAPTQFLKAGDETYAYRRFGHGVGRPLLCLQHFTGTLDNWDPAVTDSLASGREVLLFDNAGVGRSTGEVPRSVVRPEMVVRAT
;
A
#
# COMPACT_ATOMS: atom_id res chain seq x y z
N MET A 1 -0.81 12.83 29.93
CA MET A 1 -0.13 11.71 29.25
C MET A 1 -0.51 11.77 27.79
N SER A 2 0.45 12.07 26.91
CA SER A 2 0.18 12.08 25.46
C SER A 2 0.25 10.65 24.96
N THR A 3 -0.87 10.09 24.53
CA THR A 3 -0.89 8.79 23.87
C THR A 3 -0.24 8.97 22.50
N THR A 4 1.03 8.58 22.37
CA THR A 4 1.64 8.39 21.05
C THR A 4 0.93 7.20 20.41
N THR A 5 -0.10 7.46 19.60
CA THR A 5 -0.76 6.41 18.81
C THR A 5 0.28 5.86 17.84
N THR A 6 0.75 4.64 18.11
CA THR A 6 1.62 3.90 17.19
C THR A 6 0.93 3.81 15.83
N ALA A 7 1.64 4.17 14.76
CA ALA A 7 1.13 4.07 13.40
C ALA A 7 0.86 2.59 13.09
N SER A 8 -0.37 2.25 12.70
CA SER A 8 -0.79 0.87 12.51
C SER A 8 -1.61 0.67 11.24
N THR A 9 -1.46 -0.47 10.59
CA THR A 9 -2.31 -0.82 9.44
C THR A 9 -3.80 -0.97 9.82
N ILE A 10 -4.11 -1.24 11.09
CA ILE A 10 -5.49 -1.38 11.59
C ILE A 10 -6.22 -0.03 11.58
N ASN A 11 -5.53 1.05 11.95
CA ASN A 11 -6.12 2.38 12.10
C ASN A 11 -5.82 3.32 10.94
N ALA A 12 -4.89 2.94 10.03
CA ALA A 12 -4.59 3.71 8.85
C ALA A 12 -5.81 3.77 7.91
N PRO A 13 -6.29 4.97 7.54
CA PRO A 13 -7.44 5.10 6.66
C PRO A 13 -7.12 4.57 5.26
N THR A 14 -8.05 3.82 4.69
CA THR A 14 -8.01 3.50 3.25
C THR A 14 -8.25 4.78 2.46
N GLN A 15 -7.27 5.14 1.65
CA GLN A 15 -7.28 6.26 0.73
C GLN A 15 -7.40 5.75 -0.71
N PHE A 16 -7.75 6.65 -1.62
CA PHE A 16 -7.96 6.33 -3.03
C PHE A 16 -7.19 7.31 -3.91
N LEU A 17 -6.47 6.78 -4.90
CA LEU A 17 -5.74 7.57 -5.90
C LEU A 17 -6.26 7.21 -7.30
N LYS A 18 -6.71 8.20 -8.05
CA LYS A 18 -7.06 8.02 -9.47
C LYS A 18 -5.80 8.08 -10.33
N ALA A 19 -5.59 7.09 -11.19
CA ALA A 19 -4.49 7.03 -12.15
C ALA A 19 -5.04 6.55 -13.51
N GLY A 20 -5.10 7.44 -14.49
CA GLY A 20 -5.83 7.19 -15.74
C GLY A 20 -7.33 6.97 -15.47
N ASP A 21 -7.86 5.87 -15.98
CA ASP A 21 -9.26 5.46 -15.80
C ASP A 21 -9.48 4.57 -14.56
N GLU A 22 -8.41 4.21 -13.85
CA GLU A 22 -8.44 3.33 -12.69
C GLU A 22 -8.32 4.11 -11.38
N THR A 23 -8.87 3.54 -10.32
CA THR A 23 -8.73 4.04 -8.94
C THR A 23 -8.08 2.98 -8.09
N TYR A 24 -7.00 3.35 -7.42
CA TYR A 24 -6.21 2.48 -6.56
C TYR A 24 -6.49 2.77 -5.09
N ALA A 25 -6.88 1.74 -4.34
CA ALA A 25 -7.00 1.81 -2.89
C ALA A 25 -5.63 1.60 -2.23
N TYR A 26 -5.31 2.41 -1.23
CA TYR A 26 -4.04 2.30 -0.51
C TYR A 26 -4.16 2.72 0.96
N ARG A 27 -3.24 2.25 1.80
CA ARG A 27 -3.00 2.78 3.15
C ARG A 27 -1.57 3.33 3.22
N ARG A 28 -1.45 4.52 3.80
CA ARG A 28 -0.17 5.23 4.00
C ARG A 28 -0.06 5.60 5.47
N PHE A 29 0.96 5.09 6.14
CA PHE A 29 1.17 5.31 7.56
C PHE A 29 2.65 5.12 7.93
N GLY A 30 2.97 5.39 9.19
CA GLY A 30 4.36 5.45 9.65
C GLY A 30 4.96 6.83 9.48
N HIS A 31 6.09 7.05 10.14
CA HIS A 31 6.83 8.31 10.09
C HIS A 31 8.31 8.04 10.37
N GLY A 32 9.18 8.94 9.92
CA GLY A 32 10.61 8.83 10.14
C GLY A 32 11.43 9.27 8.92
N VAL A 33 12.75 9.26 9.09
CA VAL A 33 13.71 9.69 8.05
C VAL A 33 14.07 8.58 7.06
N GLY A 34 13.61 7.35 7.30
CA GLY A 34 13.84 6.23 6.40
C GLY A 34 13.10 6.39 5.08
N ARG A 35 13.68 5.87 3.99
CA ARG A 35 13.02 5.82 2.68
C ARG A 35 11.65 5.13 2.77
N PRO A 36 10.62 5.65 2.08
CA PRO A 36 9.32 5.00 2.00
C PRO A 36 9.43 3.57 1.48
N LEU A 37 8.64 2.67 2.07
CA LEU A 37 8.55 1.27 1.67
C LEU A 37 7.21 1.02 0.99
N LEU A 38 7.25 0.64 -0.29
CA LEU A 38 6.07 0.14 -1.02
C LEU A 38 5.98 -1.37 -0.85
N CYS A 39 4.88 -1.86 -0.29
CA CYS A 39 4.65 -3.28 -0.09
C CYS A 39 3.74 -3.85 -1.17
N LEU A 40 4.16 -4.97 -1.76
CA LEU A 40 3.39 -5.73 -2.74
C LEU A 40 2.81 -6.97 -2.06
N GLN A 41 1.52 -7.19 -2.27
CA GLN A 41 0.78 -8.25 -1.59
C GLN A 41 0.99 -9.63 -2.24
N HIS A 42 0.77 -10.70 -1.47
CA HIS A 42 0.76 -12.08 -1.94
C HIS A 42 -0.47 -12.39 -2.82
N PHE A 43 -0.50 -13.60 -3.42
CA PHE A 43 -1.62 -14.08 -4.23
C PHE A 43 -2.96 -13.97 -3.48
N THR A 44 -3.98 -13.40 -4.13
CA THR A 44 -5.33 -13.09 -3.60
C THR A 44 -5.42 -12.11 -2.44
N GLY A 45 -4.30 -11.61 -1.92
CA GLY A 45 -4.35 -10.71 -0.76
C GLY A 45 -4.84 -9.31 -1.13
N THR A 46 -5.39 -8.63 -0.14
CA THR A 46 -5.83 -7.23 -0.17
C THR A 46 -5.18 -6.43 0.95
N LEU A 47 -5.53 -5.15 1.10
CA LEU A 47 -5.16 -4.32 2.25
C LEU A 47 -5.45 -4.96 3.62
N ASP A 48 -6.49 -5.80 3.72
CA ASP A 48 -6.92 -6.40 5.00
C ASP A 48 -6.13 -7.67 5.38
N ASN A 49 -5.27 -8.16 4.48
CA ASN A 49 -4.47 -9.36 4.71
C ASN A 49 -3.07 -9.08 5.29
N TRP A 50 -2.71 -7.82 5.50
CA TRP A 50 -1.43 -7.45 6.12
C TRP A 50 -1.46 -7.68 7.63
N ASP A 51 -0.47 -8.42 8.14
CA ASP A 51 -0.26 -8.60 9.58
C ASP A 51 0.31 -7.31 10.22
N PRO A 52 -0.41 -6.67 11.16
CA PRO A 52 0.07 -5.50 11.87
C PRO A 52 1.42 -5.72 12.58
N ALA A 53 1.69 -6.94 13.07
CA ALA A 53 2.96 -7.26 13.73
C ALA A 53 4.17 -7.03 12.80
N VAL A 54 3.98 -7.20 11.49
CA VAL A 54 4.98 -6.94 10.46
C VAL A 54 4.97 -5.47 10.05
N THR A 55 3.82 -4.95 9.63
CA THR A 55 3.76 -3.62 9.01
C THR A 55 3.99 -2.49 10.00
N ASP A 56 3.54 -2.62 11.23
CA ASP A 56 3.62 -1.56 12.24
C ASP A 56 5.08 -1.42 12.74
N SER A 57 5.78 -2.55 12.86
CA SER A 57 7.22 -2.59 13.14
C SER A 57 8.03 -1.89 12.06
N LEU A 58 7.70 -2.13 10.78
CA LEU A 58 8.33 -1.45 9.65
C LEU A 58 8.03 0.06 9.65
N ALA A 59 6.80 0.44 10.01
CA ALA A 59 6.33 1.83 10.03
C ALA A 59 6.93 2.70 11.15
N SER A 60 7.68 2.11 12.09
CA SER A 60 8.27 2.81 13.23
C SER A 60 9.40 3.79 12.87
N GLY A 61 10.07 3.60 11.73
CA GLY A 61 11.22 4.43 11.31
C GLY A 61 11.16 4.93 9.87
N ARG A 62 10.08 4.61 9.15
CA ARG A 62 9.85 5.01 7.77
C ARG A 62 8.36 5.00 7.47
N GLU A 63 8.02 5.64 6.38
CA GLU A 63 6.71 5.52 5.78
C GLU A 63 6.50 4.15 5.12
N VAL A 64 5.31 3.59 5.29
CA VAL A 64 4.86 2.34 4.66
C VAL A 64 3.65 2.65 3.79
N LEU A 65 3.70 2.19 2.53
CA LEU A 65 2.61 2.26 1.56
C LEU A 65 2.15 0.85 1.20
N LEU A 66 0.92 0.53 1.56
CA LEU A 66 0.23 -0.70 1.15
C LEU A 66 -0.79 -0.33 0.08
N PHE A 67 -0.94 -1.11 -0.98
CA PHE A 67 -1.97 -0.84 -2.00
C PHE A 67 -2.58 -2.12 -2.55
N ASP A 68 -3.83 -2.00 -2.98
CA ASP A 68 -4.50 -3.01 -3.80
C ASP A 68 -4.16 -2.74 -5.27
N ASN A 69 -3.65 -3.74 -6.00
CA ASN A 69 -3.34 -3.61 -7.42
C ASN A 69 -4.61 -3.47 -8.28
N ALA A 70 -4.49 -3.12 -9.56
CA ALA A 70 -5.63 -2.98 -10.48
C ALA A 70 -6.54 -4.21 -10.44
N GLY A 71 -7.85 -3.98 -10.29
CA GLY A 71 -8.88 -5.03 -10.19
C GLY A 71 -8.86 -5.87 -8.91
N VAL A 72 -8.05 -5.53 -7.90
CA VAL A 72 -7.97 -6.26 -6.62
C VAL A 72 -8.63 -5.45 -5.50
N GLY A 73 -9.31 -6.14 -4.58
CA GLY A 73 -9.80 -5.54 -3.34
C GLY A 73 -10.72 -4.34 -3.59
N ARG A 74 -10.28 -3.17 -3.14
CA ARG A 74 -11.04 -1.91 -3.30
C ARG A 74 -10.59 -1.07 -4.50
N SER A 75 -9.63 -1.56 -5.28
CA SER A 75 -9.20 -0.91 -6.53
C SER A 75 -10.11 -1.29 -7.70
N THR A 76 -10.26 -0.39 -8.66
CA THR A 76 -11.00 -0.64 -9.91
C THR A 76 -10.07 -1.17 -11.01
N GLY A 77 -10.61 -1.47 -12.18
CA GLY A 77 -9.87 -1.99 -13.33
C GLY A 77 -9.91 -3.51 -13.44
N GLU A 78 -9.03 -4.08 -14.27
CA GLU A 78 -8.92 -5.52 -14.50
C GLU A 78 -7.55 -6.04 -14.07
N VAL A 79 -7.53 -7.23 -13.45
CA VAL A 79 -6.26 -7.88 -13.08
C VAL A 79 -5.52 -8.30 -14.36
N PRO A 80 -4.29 -7.78 -14.60
CA PRO A 80 -3.52 -8.16 -15.78
C PRO A 80 -3.16 -9.65 -15.77
N ARG A 81 -3.08 -10.26 -16.95
CA ARG A 81 -2.72 -11.69 -17.11
C ARG A 81 -1.24 -12.00 -16.90
N SER A 82 -0.41 -10.97 -16.69
CA SER A 82 1.04 -11.08 -16.58
C SER A 82 1.58 -10.00 -15.65
N VAL A 83 2.64 -10.32 -14.90
CA VAL A 83 3.39 -9.36 -14.07
C VAL A 83 4.13 -8.36 -14.95
N VAL A 84 4.64 -8.81 -16.10
CA VAL A 84 5.29 -7.94 -17.08
C VAL A 84 4.21 -7.33 -17.96
N ARG A 85 4.20 -6.01 -18.00
CA ARG A 85 3.47 -5.24 -18.99
C ARG A 85 4.49 -4.55 -19.92
N PRO A 86 4.57 -4.91 -21.21
CA PRO A 86 5.59 -4.40 -22.14
C PRO A 86 5.69 -2.87 -22.23
N GLU A 87 4.61 -2.17 -21.94
CA GLU A 87 4.45 -0.72 -22.07
C GLU A 87 4.64 0.08 -20.77
N MET A 88 4.84 -0.57 -19.62
CA MET A 88 4.95 0.14 -18.32
C MET A 88 6.39 0.12 -17.79
N VAL A 89 7.19 1.14 -18.14
CA VAL A 89 8.47 1.41 -17.49
C VAL A 89 8.19 2.24 -16.24
N VAL A 90 8.36 1.64 -15.06
CA VAL A 90 8.39 2.38 -13.79
C VAL A 90 9.62 3.26 -13.80
N ARG A 91 9.47 4.53 -14.19
CA ARG A 91 10.50 5.55 -14.03
C ARG A 91 10.34 6.14 -12.63
N ALA A 92 11.20 5.71 -11.71
CA ALA A 92 11.39 6.44 -10.47
C ALA A 92 12.16 7.73 -10.80
N THR A 93 11.49 8.88 -10.67
CA THR A 93 12.13 10.20 -10.60
C THR A 93 12.34 10.59 -9.15
#